data_AF-A0AAN8BTQ6-F1
#
_entry.id   AF-A0AAN8BTQ6-F1
#
_cell.length_a   1.000
_cell.length_b   1.000
_cell.length_c   1.000
_cell.angle_alpha   90.00
_cell.angle_beta   90.00
_cell.angle_gamma   90.00
#
_symmetry.space_group_name_H-M   'P 1'
#
loop_
_entity.id
_entity.type
_entity.pdbx_description
1 polymer ?
#
loop_
_entity_poly.entity_id
_entity_poly.type
_entity_poly.pdbx_seq_one_letter_code
_entity_poly.pdbx_strand_id
1 'polypeptide(L)'
;MNTKMGRIIFYEDNNFQGCSYETSSDCAELTSYLSHCNSCRVESGCFMVYECPNYMGHQTLARRGEYPDNQHLMGMSMSDCIRSCRMIPTHKGQFRDEDV
;
A
#
# COMPACT_ATOMS: atom_id res chain seq x y z
N MET A 1 -6.05 -21.58 -9.84
CA MET A 1 -5.53 -20.24 -10.22
C MET A 1 -4.94 -19.63 -8.95
N ASN A 2 -3.62 -19.62 -8.78
CA ASN A 2 -3.02 -18.96 -7.61
C ASN A 2 -2.91 -17.47 -7.92
N THR A 3 -3.95 -16.72 -7.55
CA THR A 3 -3.87 -15.27 -7.43
C THR A 3 -2.73 -14.97 -6.46
N LYS A 4 -1.66 -14.32 -6.93
CA LYS A 4 -0.61 -13.86 -6.00
C LYS A 4 -1.26 -12.83 -5.09
N MET A 5 -1.60 -13.24 -3.87
CA MET A 5 -2.11 -12.35 -2.84
C MET A 5 -1.01 -11.31 -2.57
N GLY A 6 -1.35 -10.03 -2.74
CA GLY A 6 -0.46 -8.97 -2.33
C GLY A 6 -0.31 -8.96 -0.82
N ARG A 7 0.83 -8.47 -0.33
CA ARG A 7 1.11 -8.31 1.09
C ARG A 7 1.84 -7.00 1.31
N ILE A 8 1.28 -6.18 2.20
CA ILE A 8 1.87 -4.92 2.66
C ILE A 8 1.90 -4.90 4.19
N ILE A 9 2.98 -4.36 4.73
CA ILE A 9 3.19 -4.15 6.16
C ILE A 9 3.40 -2.65 6.38
N PHE A 10 2.59 -2.07 7.27
CA PHE A 10 2.68 -0.69 7.70
C PHE A 10 3.34 -0.63 9.08
N TYR A 11 4.10 0.43 9.33
CA TYR A 11 4.83 0.65 10.58
C TYR A 11 4.57 2.07 11.09
N GLU A 12 4.39 2.22 12.40
CA GLU A 12 4.18 3.53 13.03
C GLU A 12 5.37 4.46 12.79
N ASP A 13 6.60 3.97 12.99
CA ASP A 13 7.80 4.79 12.90
C ASP A 13 8.52 4.63 11.54
N ASN A 14 9.47 5.53 11.29
CA ASN A 14 10.39 5.41 10.16
C ASN A 14 11.28 4.16 10.29
N ASN A 15 11.85 3.72 9.17
CA ASN A 15 12.79 2.60 9.10
C ASN A 15 12.23 1.28 9.67
N PHE A 16 10.93 1.05 9.49
CA PHE A 16 10.24 -0.20 9.86
C PHE A 16 10.27 -0.50 11.37
N GLN A 17 10.18 0.54 12.19
CA GLN A 17 10.19 0.46 13.65
C GLN A 17 8.78 0.67 14.24
N GLY A 18 8.65 0.48 15.55
CA GLY A 18 7.40 0.67 16.27
C GLY A 18 6.39 -0.46 16.07
N CYS A 19 5.10 -0.18 16.30
CA CYS A 19 4.04 -1.15 16.03
C CYS A 19 3.88 -1.36 14.52
N SER A 20 3.44 -2.54 14.13
CA SER A 20 3.21 -2.87 12.72
C SER A 20 1.85 -3.50 12.49
N TYR A 21 1.32 -3.27 11.29
CA TYR A 21 0.08 -3.85 10.82
C TYR A 21 0.26 -4.42 9.42
N GLU A 22 0.02 -5.72 9.27
CA GLU A 22 0.09 -6.43 8.00
C GLU A 22 -1.31 -6.63 7.42
N THR A 23 -1.48 -6.38 6.11
CA THR A 23 -2.70 -6.73 5.40
C THR A 23 -2.42 -7.25 3.99
N SER A 24 -3.31 -8.13 3.53
CA SER A 24 -3.40 -8.64 2.17
C SER A 24 -4.74 -8.30 1.52
N SER A 25 -5.41 -7.24 1.98
CA SER A 25 -6.74 -6.82 1.54
C SER A 25 -6.85 -5.30 1.58
N ASP A 26 -7.92 -4.77 0.98
CA ASP A 26 -8.29 -3.37 1.11
C ASP A 26 -8.51 -3.01 2.60
N CYS A 27 -8.02 -1.85 3.02
CA CYS A 27 -8.17 -1.31 4.37
C CYS A 27 -8.66 0.14 4.27
N ALA A 28 -9.91 0.38 4.66
CA ALA A 28 -10.52 1.71 4.56
C ALA A 28 -10.08 2.67 5.67
N GLU A 29 -9.59 2.17 6.80
CA GLU A 29 -9.19 2.99 7.96
C GLU A 29 -8.02 2.34 8.69
N LEU A 30 -6.81 2.84 8.43
CA LEU A 30 -5.58 2.34 9.05
C LEU A 30 -5.51 2.70 10.54
N THR A 31 -6.18 3.79 10.95
CA THR A 31 -6.13 4.26 12.35
C THR A 31 -6.82 3.33 13.35
N SER A 32 -7.59 2.35 12.85
CA SER A 32 -8.14 1.26 13.67
C SER A 32 -7.08 0.27 14.13
N TYR A 33 -5.90 0.26 13.51
CA TYR A 33 -4.82 -0.71 13.74
C TYR A 33 -3.52 -0.06 14.22
N LEU A 34 -3.19 1.13 13.69
CA LEU A 34 -1.99 1.89 14.06
C LEU A 34 -2.36 3.34 14.37
N SER A 35 -1.72 3.97 15.34
CA SER A 35 -2.02 5.38 15.67
C SER A 35 -1.62 6.33 14.53
N HIS A 36 -0.58 5.97 13.78
CA HIS A 36 -0.06 6.65 12.60
C HIS A 36 0.74 5.67 11.75
N CYS A 37 1.20 6.08 10.57
CA CYS A 37 2.04 5.25 9.71
C CYS A 37 3.08 6.12 9.01
N ASN A 38 4.35 5.82 9.25
CA ASN A 38 5.48 6.55 8.68
C ASN A 38 6.35 5.74 7.72
N SER A 39 6.31 4.41 7.80
CA SER A 39 7.04 3.56 6.84
C SER A 39 6.23 2.32 6.47
N CYS A 40 6.51 1.74 5.30
CA CYS A 40 5.84 0.52 4.86
C CYS A 40 6.74 -0.38 4.01
N ARG A 41 6.39 -1.67 3.97
CA ARG A 41 7.05 -2.67 3.14
C ARG A 41 6.01 -3.43 2.34
N VAL A 42 6.19 -3.48 1.02
CA VAL A 42 5.37 -4.31 0.13
C VAL A 42 6.16 -5.57 -0.19
N GLU A 43 5.80 -6.69 0.42
CA GLU A 43 6.45 -7.98 0.17
C GLU A 43 6.01 -8.57 -1.19
N SER A 44 4.74 -8.40 -1.56
CA SER A 44 4.17 -8.91 -2.80
C SER A 44 3.00 -8.06 -3.29
N GLY A 45 2.72 -8.12 -4.60
CA GLY A 45 1.61 -7.40 -5.23
C GLY A 45 1.88 -5.90 -5.39
N CYS A 46 0.80 -5.17 -5.64
CA CYS A 46 0.78 -3.72 -5.73
C CYS A 46 -0.39 -3.20 -4.92
N PHE A 47 -0.19 -2.08 -4.23
CA PHE A 47 -1.20 -1.42 -3.43
C PHE A 47 -1.31 0.04 -3.84
N MET A 48 -2.51 0.59 -3.84
CA MET A 48 -2.71 2.03 -3.82
C MET A 48 -2.85 2.46 -2.37
N VAL A 49 -2.02 3.39 -1.90
CA VAL A 49 -2.11 3.97 -0.56
C VAL A 49 -2.67 5.38 -0.64
N TYR A 50 -3.39 5.82 0.39
CA TYR A 50 -4.13 7.07 0.41
C TYR A 50 -3.88 7.85 1.70
N GLU A 51 -3.86 9.19 1.61
CA GLU A 51 -3.65 10.09 2.76
C GLU A 51 -4.85 10.20 3.71
N CYS A 52 -6.06 9.94 3.20
CA CYS A 52 -7.30 10.00 3.98
C CYS A 52 -7.94 8.61 4.11
N PRO A 53 -8.80 8.42 5.13
CA PRO A 53 -9.62 7.22 5.22
C PRO A 53 -10.55 7.09 4.01
N ASN A 54 -11.10 5.90 3.82
CA ASN A 54 -12.06 5.57 2.78
C ASN A 54 -11.57 5.87 1.36
N TYR A 55 -10.26 5.69 1.11
CA TYR A 55 -9.63 5.80 -0.21
C TYR A 55 -9.71 7.20 -0.82
N MET A 56 -9.58 8.24 0.02
CA MET A 56 -9.67 9.64 -0.39
C MET A 56 -8.32 10.34 -0.35
N GLY A 57 -8.25 11.50 -1.00
CA GLY A 57 -7.09 12.38 -1.01
C GLY A 57 -5.97 11.92 -1.96
N HIS A 58 -4.76 12.41 -1.72
CA HIS A 58 -3.55 12.02 -2.45
C HIS A 58 -3.36 10.50 -2.40
N GLN A 59 -3.13 9.92 -3.58
CA GLN A 59 -2.94 8.49 -3.76
C GLN A 59 -1.58 8.22 -4.38
N THR A 60 -0.90 7.20 -3.85
CA THR A 60 0.38 6.76 -4.41
C THR A 60 0.41 5.25 -4.61
N LEU A 61 0.99 4.84 -5.74
CA LEU A 61 1.18 3.43 -6.07
C LEU A 61 2.39 2.88 -5.31
N ALA A 62 2.13 2.02 -4.33
CA ALA A 62 3.14 1.23 -3.64
C ALA A 62 3.35 -0.11 -4.38
N ARG A 63 4.54 -0.30 -4.93
CA ARG A 63 4.96 -1.56 -5.57
C ARG A 63 5.81 -2.35 -4.58
N ARG A 64 6.08 -3.62 -4.90
CA ARG A 64 7.04 -4.43 -4.15
C ARG A 64 8.34 -3.65 -3.90
N GLY A 65 8.69 -3.49 -2.63
CA GLY A 65 9.79 -2.62 -2.21
C GLY A 65 9.68 -2.21 -0.75
N GLU A 66 10.66 -1.41 -0.33
CA GLU A 66 10.78 -0.88 1.02
C GLU A 66 10.67 0.64 0.98
N TYR A 67 9.81 1.20 1.83
CA TYR A 67 9.52 2.62 1.93
C TYR A 67 9.83 3.07 3.36
N PRO A 68 11.08 3.47 3.66
CA PRO A 68 11.54 3.70 5.03
C PRO A 68 10.97 4.97 5.66
N ASP A 69 10.38 5.86 4.87
CA ASP A 69 9.70 7.06 5.33
C ASP A 69 8.58 7.46 4.34
N ASN A 70 7.75 8.42 4.76
CA ASN A 70 6.68 8.96 3.93
C ASN A 70 7.17 9.73 2.70
N GLN A 71 8.39 10.29 2.71
CA GLN A 71 8.91 11.01 1.56
C GLN A 71 9.19 10.06 0.39
N HIS A 72 9.69 8.86 0.67
CA HIS A 72 9.88 7.80 -0.33
C HIS A 72 8.56 7.26 -0.87
N LEU A 73 7.47 7.37 -0.11
CA LEU A 73 6.17 6.80 -0.48
C LEU A 73 5.20 7.81 -1.09
N MET A 74 5.13 9.04 -0.56
CA MET A 74 4.14 10.08 -0.89
C MET A 74 4.80 11.32 -1.52
N GLY A 75 6.12 11.29 -1.74
CA GLY A 75 6.86 12.37 -2.39
C GLY A 75 6.85 13.65 -1.58
N MET A 76 6.38 14.74 -2.19
CA MET A 76 6.33 16.09 -1.59
C MET A 76 5.01 16.40 -0.87
N SER A 77 4.17 15.38 -0.60
CA SER A 77 2.92 15.61 0.15
C SER A 77 3.24 16.13 1.55
N MET A 78 2.48 17.14 1.99
CA MET A 78 2.52 17.67 3.37
C MET A 78 1.80 16.76 4.37
N SER A 79 1.19 15.67 3.88
CA SER A 79 0.44 14.73 4.70
C SER A 79 1.36 13.60 5.13
N ASP A 80 1.70 13.60 6.42
CA ASP A 80 2.67 12.68 7.01
C ASP A 80 2.08 11.30 7.36
N CYS A 81 0.89 10.94 6.89
CA CYS A 81 0.25 9.68 7.31
C CYS A 81 -0.56 9.01 6.21
N ILE A 82 -0.27 7.73 5.97
CA ILE A 82 -1.16 6.82 5.25
C ILE A 82 -2.37 6.51 6.12
N ARG A 83 -3.58 6.61 5.56
CA ARG A 83 -4.83 6.33 6.29
C ARG A 83 -5.72 5.26 5.66
N SER A 84 -5.50 4.91 4.39
CA SER A 84 -6.19 3.75 3.79
C SER A 84 -5.37 3.15 2.64
N CYS A 85 -5.67 1.91 2.26
CA CYS A 85 -5.01 1.23 1.16
C CYS A 85 -5.95 0.28 0.38
N ARG A 86 -5.70 0.09 -0.91
CA ARG A 86 -6.38 -0.89 -1.75
C ARG A 86 -5.39 -1.81 -2.44
N MET A 87 -5.67 -3.11 -2.43
CA MET A 87 -4.94 -4.04 -3.26
C MET A 87 -5.32 -3.83 -4.71
N ILE A 88 -4.32 -3.77 -5.59
CA ILE A 88 -4.54 -3.74 -7.03
C ILE A 88 -4.55 -5.19 -7.52
N PRO A 89 -5.69 -5.70 -8.03
CA PRO A 89 -5.77 -7.06 -8.55
C PRO A 89 -4.79 -7.22 -9.71
N THR A 90 -3.92 -8.23 -9.62
CA THR A 90 -3.05 -8.59 -10.74
C THR A 90 -3.84 -9.47 -11.71
N HIS A 91 -4.64 -8.85 -12.58
CA HIS A 91 -5.16 -9.56 -13.73
C HIS A 91 -4.00 -9.83 -14.69
N LYS A 92 -3.59 -11.10 -14.82
CA LYS A 92 -2.97 -11.54 -16.06
C LYS A 92 -4.05 -11.42 -17.13
N GLY A 93 -4.03 -10.32 -17.88
CA GLY A 93 -4.81 -10.22 -19.10
C GLY A 93 -4.50 -11.44 -19.94
N GLN A 94 -5.53 -12.20 -20.26
CA GLN A 94 -5.47 -13.20 -21.31
C GLN A 94 -5.42 -12.40 -22.62
N PHE A 95 -4.24 -11.88 -22.98
CA PHE A 95 -4.01 -11.50 -24.36
C PHE A 95 -3.98 -12.81 -25.14
N ARG A 96 -5.15 -13.17 -25.68
CA ARG A 96 -5.22 -14.00 -26.86
C ARG A 96 -4.63 -13.14 -27.97
N ASP A 97 -3.38 -13.40 -28.32
CA ASP A 97 -2.93 -13.18 -29.68
C ASP A 97 -3.76 -14.12 -30.56
N GLU A 98 -4.98 -13.72 -30.91
CA GLU A 98 -5.70 -14.27 -32.06
C GLU A 98 -5.74 -13.18 -33.12
N ASP A 99 -5.02 -13.47 -34.20
CA ASP A 99 -5.13 -12.98 -35.58
C ASP A 99 -4.85 -11.50 -35.87
N VAL A 100 -3.66 -11.22 -36.44
CA VAL A 100 -3.47 -10.71 -37.83
C VAL A 100 -2.18 -11.29 -38.42
#